data_AF-A0A2R6WEG9-F1
#
_entry.id   AF-A0A2R6WEG9-F1
#
_cell.length_a   1.000
_cell.length_b   1.000
_cell.length_c   1.000
_cell.angle_alpha   90.00
_cell.angle_beta   90.00
_cell.angle_gamma   90.00
#
_symmetry.space_group_name_H-M   'P 1'
#
loop_
_entity.id
_entity.type
_entity.pdbx_description
1 polymer ?
#
loop_
_entity_poly.entity_id
_entity_poly.type
_entity_poly.pdbx_seq_one_letter_code
_entity_poly.pdbx_strand_id
1 'polypeptide(L)'
;MSPRLLYGLWSITADNASTNPTMITKMNTMYLPNAIHDYEAEQVASSAAEDNDIAVVGYARTVFQLRCLAHVLQLAVQHGLKSCPMMDNAIGHFRELMKKIVDSPKLLESLASICSSLKVAQRTPELDCETRWNSTWAMLNLVLMLKKPLEEMLHRIRERHDGFTLFSIKPSDDLAKRIEEVTWHAMQDFCDFLKPFKDATALMSASEYPTLGMVIPVMHILLQHIH
;
A
#
# COMPACT_ATOMS: atom_id res chain seq x y z
N MET A 1 -18.58 10.54 -19.21
CA MET A 1 -19.33 9.86 -18.12
C MET A 1 -20.80 10.06 -18.40
N SER A 2 -21.63 9.00 -18.42
CA SER A 2 -23.06 9.16 -18.74
C SER A 2 -23.73 10.09 -17.71
N PRO A 3 -24.46 11.14 -18.12
CA PRO A 3 -25.07 12.09 -17.19
C PRO A 3 -26.06 11.45 -16.20
N ARG A 4 -26.68 10.33 -16.58
CA ARG A 4 -27.52 9.51 -15.69
C ARG A 4 -26.76 8.97 -14.46
N LEU A 5 -25.44 8.80 -14.54
CA LEU A 5 -24.61 8.36 -13.39
C LEU A 5 -24.52 9.42 -12.30
N LEU A 6 -24.66 10.71 -12.63
CA LEU A 6 -24.66 11.79 -11.62
C LEU A 6 -25.89 11.68 -10.72
N TYR A 7 -27.02 11.26 -11.27
CA TYR A 7 -28.23 10.91 -10.51
C TYR A 7 -28.13 9.58 -9.75
N GLY A 8 -27.06 8.81 -9.91
CA GLY A 8 -26.80 7.58 -9.16
C GLY A 8 -25.76 7.73 -8.05
N LEU A 9 -25.10 8.89 -7.95
CA LEU A 9 -23.99 9.08 -7.02
C LEU A 9 -24.50 9.35 -5.60
N TRP A 10 -24.24 8.42 -4.68
CA TRP A 10 -24.69 8.50 -3.29
C TRP A 10 -23.56 8.77 -2.28
N SER A 11 -22.36 8.28 -2.59
CA SER A 11 -21.19 8.42 -1.72
C SER A 11 -19.90 8.47 -2.50
N ILE A 12 -18.87 9.10 -1.95
CA ILE A 12 -17.50 9.04 -2.46
C ILE A 12 -16.53 8.56 -1.39
N THR A 13 -15.53 7.79 -1.79
CA THR A 13 -14.41 7.42 -0.93
C THR A 13 -13.22 8.33 -1.23
N ALA A 14 -12.62 8.91 -0.20
CA ALA A 14 -11.36 9.64 -0.33
C ALA A 14 -10.26 8.93 0.47
N ASP A 15 -9.03 9.00 -0.05
CA ASP A 15 -7.81 8.49 0.58
C ASP A 15 -7.42 9.31 1.83
N ASN A 16 -7.89 10.54 2.00
CA ASN A 16 -7.57 11.38 3.16
C ASN A 16 -8.83 12.01 3.78
N ALA A 17 -9.75 11.17 4.24
CA ALA A 17 -11.09 11.61 4.60
C ALA A 17 -11.18 12.62 5.76
N SER A 18 -10.13 12.77 6.57
CA SER A 18 -10.06 13.80 7.62
C SER A 18 -9.86 15.23 7.09
N THR A 19 -9.51 15.44 5.82
CA THR A 19 -9.08 16.75 5.31
C THR A 19 -9.93 17.32 4.18
N ASN A 20 -11.08 16.75 3.82
CA ASN A 20 -11.87 17.32 2.72
C ASN A 20 -13.38 17.57 2.92
N PRO A 21 -13.81 18.07 4.09
CA PRO A 21 -15.20 18.57 4.23
C PRO A 21 -15.48 19.68 3.23
N THR A 22 -14.47 20.50 2.87
CA THR A 22 -14.60 21.57 1.88
C THR A 22 -14.96 21.04 0.48
N MET A 23 -14.37 19.93 0.03
CA MET A 23 -14.74 19.31 -1.25
C MET A 23 -16.16 18.77 -1.20
N ILE A 24 -16.55 18.08 -0.13
CA ILE A 24 -17.93 17.56 0.00
C ILE A 24 -18.94 18.71 0.00
N THR A 25 -18.67 19.78 0.75
CA THR A 25 -19.49 20.98 0.76
C THR A 25 -19.59 21.57 -0.63
N LYS A 26 -18.47 21.85 -1.32
CA LYS A 26 -18.47 22.38 -2.69
C LYS A 26 -19.17 21.43 -3.68
N MET A 27 -19.05 20.13 -3.48
CA MET A 27 -19.69 19.14 -4.35
C MET A 27 -21.20 19.17 -4.20
N ASN A 28 -21.70 19.26 -2.96
CA ASN A 28 -23.12 19.34 -2.66
C ASN A 28 -23.73 20.73 -2.94
N THR A 29 -22.97 21.81 -2.77
CA THR A 29 -23.50 23.18 -2.90
C THR A 29 -23.30 23.81 -4.27
N MET A 30 -22.35 23.32 -5.07
CA MET A 30 -21.98 23.95 -6.34
C MET A 30 -21.86 22.95 -7.48
N TYR A 31 -21.01 21.92 -7.38
CA TYR A 31 -20.70 21.08 -8.54
C TYR A 31 -21.85 20.17 -8.97
N LEU A 32 -22.48 19.44 -8.04
CA LEU A 32 -23.59 18.54 -8.38
C LEU A 32 -24.83 19.30 -8.85
N PRO A 33 -25.29 20.37 -8.16
CA PRO A 33 -26.43 21.14 -8.63
C PRO A 33 -26.19 21.73 -10.03
N ASN A 34 -25.02 22.32 -10.28
CA ASN A 34 -24.71 22.90 -11.59
C ASN A 34 -24.62 21.83 -12.68
N ALA A 35 -23.96 20.70 -12.42
CA ALA A 35 -23.86 19.63 -13.41
C ALA A 35 -25.22 18.96 -13.74
N ILE A 36 -26.11 18.89 -12.75
CA ILE A 36 -27.49 18.43 -12.96
C ILE A 36 -28.26 19.46 -13.80
N HIS A 37 -28.18 20.74 -13.45
CA HIS A 37 -28.85 21.83 -14.17
C HIS A 37 -28.37 21.94 -15.62
N ASP A 38 -27.06 21.90 -15.87
CA ASP A 38 -26.48 21.95 -17.21
C ASP A 38 -26.99 20.78 -18.07
N TYR A 39 -27.09 19.58 -17.48
CA TYR A 39 -27.65 18.42 -18.17
C TYR A 39 -29.16 18.53 -18.41
N GLU A 40 -29.95 19.01 -17.44
CA GLU A 40 -31.38 19.25 -17.62
C GLU A 40 -31.62 20.28 -18.73
N ALA A 41 -30.81 21.34 -18.79
CA ALA A 41 -30.86 22.34 -19.85
C ALA A 41 -30.52 21.77 -21.23
N GLU A 42 -29.51 20.89 -21.33
CA GLU A 42 -29.16 20.18 -22.56
C GLU A 42 -30.26 19.18 -23.01
N GLN A 43 -30.91 18.49 -22.07
CA GLN A 43 -32.04 17.59 -22.35
C GLN A 43 -33.26 18.35 -22.84
N VAL A 44 -33.63 19.46 -22.19
CA VAL A 44 -34.76 20.32 -22.59
C VAL A 44 -34.51 20.95 -23.96
N ALA A 45 -33.28 21.34 -24.27
CA ALA A 45 -32.90 21.82 -25.60
C ALA A 45 -33.00 20.74 -26.69
N SER A 46 -32.79 19.46 -26.32
CA SER A 46 -32.92 18.31 -27.22
C SER A 46 -34.34 17.73 -27.30
N SER A 47 -35.19 17.94 -26.28
CA SER A 47 -36.53 17.36 -26.16
C SER A 47 -37.65 18.31 -26.56
N ALA A 48 -37.33 19.44 -27.21
CA ALA A 48 -38.31 20.33 -27.86
C ALA A 48 -39.11 19.66 -29.01
N ALA A 49 -39.16 18.32 -29.05
CA ALA A 49 -39.98 17.54 -29.94
C ALA A 49 -40.96 16.58 -29.23
N GLU A 50 -40.78 16.08 -28.00
CA GLU A 50 -41.74 15.14 -27.41
C GLU A 50 -41.89 15.28 -25.88
N ASP A 51 -43.14 15.52 -25.49
CA ASP A 51 -43.70 15.69 -24.15
C ASP A 51 -43.59 14.37 -23.37
N ASN A 52 -42.74 14.33 -22.33
CA ASN A 52 -42.77 13.21 -21.39
C ASN A 52 -42.44 13.71 -19.97
N ASP A 53 -43.49 13.87 -19.17
CA ASP A 53 -43.45 14.18 -17.75
C ASP A 53 -42.69 13.10 -16.97
N ILE A 54 -41.39 13.31 -16.75
CA ILE A 54 -40.68 12.70 -15.63
C ILE A 54 -40.52 13.80 -14.59
N ALA A 55 -41.45 13.84 -13.63
CA ALA A 55 -41.31 14.67 -12.44
C ALA A 55 -40.03 14.27 -11.70
N VAL A 56 -38.96 15.06 -11.89
CA VAL A 56 -37.72 14.94 -11.13
C VAL A 56 -38.04 15.41 -9.72
N VAL A 57 -38.40 14.48 -8.84
CA VAL A 57 -38.63 14.75 -7.42
C VAL A 57 -37.34 15.33 -6.85
N GLY A 58 -37.40 16.61 -6.49
CA GLY A 58 -36.31 17.40 -5.91
C GLY A 58 -35.95 16.94 -4.51
N TYR A 59 -35.26 15.81 -4.41
CA TYR A 59 -34.52 15.47 -3.20
C TYR A 59 -33.23 16.28 -3.19
N ALA A 60 -32.93 16.93 -2.06
CA ALA A 60 -31.61 17.48 -1.78
C ALA A 60 -30.59 16.34 -1.80
N ARG A 61 -29.97 16.09 -2.95
CA ARG A 61 -29.00 15.01 -3.13
C ARG A 61 -27.71 15.41 -2.46
N THR A 62 -27.53 14.90 -1.25
CA THR A 62 -26.30 15.06 -0.47
C THR A 62 -25.44 13.84 -0.69
N VAL A 63 -24.26 14.04 -1.26
CA VAL A 63 -23.23 13.01 -1.32
C VAL A 63 -22.47 13.00 -0.01
N PHE A 64 -22.35 11.81 0.58
CA PHE A 64 -21.62 11.60 1.81
C PHE A 64 -20.21 11.08 1.54
N GLN A 65 -19.29 11.40 2.45
CA GLN A 65 -17.93 10.89 2.41
C GLN A 65 -17.81 9.59 3.19
N LEU A 66 -17.29 8.55 2.54
CA LEU A 66 -16.89 7.31 3.18
C LEU A 66 -15.36 7.28 3.30
N ARG A 67 -14.86 6.66 4.37
CA ARG A 67 -13.43 6.39 4.51
C ARG A 67 -13.07 5.23 3.59
N CYS A 68 -11.97 5.36 2.86
CA CYS A 68 -11.42 4.26 2.08
C CYS A 68 -10.93 3.15 3.02
N LEU A 69 -11.49 1.94 2.92
CA LEU A 69 -11.10 0.83 3.80
C LEU A 69 -9.61 0.46 3.61
N ALA A 70 -9.12 0.41 2.38
CA ALA A 70 -7.69 0.17 2.12
C ALA A 70 -6.80 1.21 2.83
N HIS A 71 -7.23 2.47 2.87
CA HIS A 71 -6.53 3.52 3.61
C HIS A 71 -6.64 3.36 5.13
N VAL A 72 -7.81 2.96 5.64
CA VAL A 72 -7.97 2.66 7.07
C VAL A 72 -7.05 1.52 7.51
N LEU A 73 -6.95 0.46 6.71
CA LEU A 73 -6.03 -0.66 6.97
C LEU A 73 -4.57 -0.20 6.93
N GLN A 74 -4.21 0.65 5.96
CA GLN A 74 -2.89 1.27 5.88
C GLN A 74 -2.52 2.03 7.15
N LEU A 75 -3.41 2.88 7.64
CA LEU A 75 -3.18 3.63 8.88
C LEU A 75 -3.10 2.72 10.11
N ALA A 76 -3.96 1.71 10.19
CA ALA A 76 -3.97 0.76 11.30
C ALA A 76 -2.66 -0.02 11.40
N VAL A 77 -2.15 -0.55 10.28
CA VAL A 77 -0.87 -1.27 10.23
C VAL A 77 0.30 -0.35 10.57
N GLN A 78 0.32 0.87 10.01
CA GLN A 78 1.38 1.85 10.33
C GLN A 78 1.39 2.26 11.80
N HIS A 79 0.21 2.43 12.42
CA HIS A 79 0.13 2.69 13.86
C HIS A 79 0.63 1.49 14.68
N GLY A 80 0.21 0.27 14.32
CA GLY A 80 0.71 -0.95 14.96
C GLY A 80 2.23 -1.08 14.88
N LEU A 81 2.82 -0.80 13.72
CA LEU A 81 4.26 -0.80 13.50
C LEU A 81 5.01 0.16 14.42
N LYS A 82 4.52 1.40 14.53
CA LYS A 82 5.10 2.41 15.44
C LYS A 82 4.98 2.04 16.92
N SER A 83 4.00 1.21 17.27
CA SER A 83 3.85 0.65 18.62
C SER A 83 4.79 -0.52 18.91
N CYS A 84 5.54 -1.00 17.92
CA CYS A 84 6.52 -2.09 18.05
C CYS A 84 7.94 -1.62 17.68
N PRO A 85 8.67 -0.95 18.59
CA PRO A 85 9.97 -0.32 18.28
C PRO A 85 11.02 -1.30 17.72
N MET A 86 11.01 -2.55 18.19
CA MET A 86 11.91 -3.58 17.69
C MET A 86 11.69 -3.84 16.18
N MET A 87 10.42 -3.93 15.76
CA MET A 87 10.06 -4.16 14.36
C MET A 87 10.32 -2.92 13.51
N ASP A 88 9.98 -1.73 14.02
CA ASP A 88 10.22 -0.47 13.31
C ASP A 88 11.73 -0.26 13.03
N ASN A 89 12.58 -0.54 14.02
CA ASN A 89 14.04 -0.51 13.85
C ASN A 89 14.54 -1.54 12.83
N ALA A 90 14.03 -2.78 12.88
CA ALA A 90 14.40 -3.81 11.93
C ALA A 90 14.00 -3.42 10.50
N ILE A 91 12.78 -2.91 10.30
CA ILE A 91 12.31 -2.41 9.02
C ILE A 91 13.20 -1.28 8.50
N GLY A 92 13.53 -0.31 9.35
CA GLY A 92 14.44 0.79 8.98
C GLY A 92 15.82 0.28 8.52
N HIS A 93 16.39 -0.67 9.27
CA HIS A 93 17.66 -1.30 8.92
C HIS A 93 17.60 -2.01 7.57
N PHE A 94 16.60 -2.86 7.33
CA PHE A 94 16.46 -3.57 6.06
C PHE A 94 16.13 -2.64 4.90
N ARG A 95 15.36 -1.58 5.12
CA ARG A 95 15.09 -0.55 4.12
C ARG A 95 16.38 0.10 3.65
N GLU A 96 17.26 0.49 4.57
CA GLU A 96 18.55 1.07 4.22
C GLU A 96 19.49 0.07 3.55
N LEU A 97 19.56 -1.16 4.06
CA LEU A 97 20.36 -2.24 3.48
C LEU A 97 19.94 -2.54 2.04
N MET A 98 18.65 -2.76 1.79
CA MET A 98 18.12 -3.04 0.46
C MET A 98 18.34 -1.86 -0.49
N LYS A 99 18.16 -0.62 -0.01
CA LYS A 99 18.49 0.58 -0.78
C LYS A 99 19.95 0.61 -1.21
N LYS A 100 20.90 0.36 -0.30
CA LYS A 100 22.34 0.30 -0.63
C LYS A 100 22.67 -0.78 -1.65
N ILE A 101 22.02 -1.93 -1.55
CA ILE A 101 22.20 -3.04 -2.50
C ILE A 101 21.72 -2.64 -3.89
N VAL A 102 20.53 -2.03 -3.98
CA VAL A 102 19.94 -1.58 -5.26
C VAL A 102 20.75 -0.46 -5.89
N ASP A 103 21.18 0.52 -5.08
CA ASP A 103 21.93 1.69 -5.55
C ASP A 103 23.37 1.34 -5.98
N SER A 104 23.90 0.18 -5.57
CA SER A 104 25.27 -0.24 -5.86
C SER A 104 25.31 -1.46 -6.80
N PRO A 105 25.66 -1.27 -8.08
CA PRO A 105 25.76 -2.38 -9.04
C PRO A 105 26.66 -3.52 -8.55
N LYS A 106 27.77 -3.18 -7.87
CA LYS A 106 28.69 -4.17 -7.31
C LYS A 106 28.03 -5.04 -6.23
N LEU A 107 27.24 -4.44 -5.34
CA LEU A 107 26.53 -5.20 -4.29
C LEU A 107 25.46 -6.09 -4.92
N LEU A 108 24.75 -5.58 -5.92
CA LEU A 108 23.72 -6.33 -6.62
C LEU A 108 24.29 -7.53 -7.38
N GLU A 109 25.41 -7.36 -8.09
CA GLU A 109 26.16 -8.45 -8.74
C GLU A 109 26.67 -9.48 -7.72
N SER A 110 27.20 -9.01 -6.59
CA SER A 110 27.70 -9.88 -5.52
C SER A 110 26.57 -10.72 -4.92
N LEU A 111 25.42 -10.09 -4.63
CA LEU A 111 24.23 -10.78 -4.16
C LEU A 111 23.73 -11.81 -5.18
N ALA A 112 23.73 -11.46 -6.48
CA ALA A 112 23.35 -12.37 -7.56
C ALA A 112 24.26 -13.61 -7.63
N SER A 113 25.57 -13.40 -7.49
CA SER A 113 26.57 -14.47 -7.47
C SER A 113 26.39 -15.40 -6.26
N ILE A 114 26.14 -14.82 -5.08
CA ILE A 114 25.86 -15.59 -3.86
C ILE A 114 24.54 -16.37 -3.98
N CYS A 115 23.47 -15.74 -4.49
CA CYS A 115 22.20 -16.42 -4.75
C CYS A 115 22.38 -17.62 -5.70
N SER A 116 23.15 -17.44 -6.77
CA SER A 116 23.47 -18.51 -7.73
C SER A 116 24.24 -19.65 -7.07
N SER A 117 25.22 -19.33 -6.22
CA SER A 117 26.03 -20.30 -5.48
C SER A 117 25.20 -21.09 -4.45
N LEU A 118 24.26 -20.41 -3.79
CA LEU A 118 23.36 -21.00 -2.79
C LEU A 118 22.10 -21.62 -3.39
N LYS A 119 21.93 -21.58 -4.73
CA LYS A 119 20.74 -22.05 -5.47
C LYS A 119 19.44 -21.41 -4.97
N VAL A 120 19.50 -20.15 -4.56
CA VAL A 120 18.33 -19.35 -4.17
C VAL A 120 17.83 -18.59 -5.40
N ALA A 121 16.53 -18.63 -5.65
CA ALA A 121 15.93 -17.90 -6.78
C ALA A 121 16.18 -16.40 -6.62
N GLN A 122 16.86 -15.81 -7.61
CA GLN A 122 17.07 -14.37 -7.64
C GLN A 122 15.72 -13.69 -7.94
N ARG A 123 15.36 -12.70 -7.13
CA ARG A 123 14.24 -11.81 -7.39
C ARG A 123 14.71 -10.37 -7.42
N THR A 124 14.02 -9.57 -8.21
CA THR A 124 14.28 -8.14 -8.27
C THR A 124 14.03 -7.53 -6.88
N PRO A 125 14.99 -6.77 -6.33
CA PRO A 125 14.78 -6.03 -5.11
C PRO A 125 13.57 -5.10 -5.20
N GLU A 126 12.59 -5.28 -4.32
CA GLU A 126 11.48 -4.35 -4.15
C GLU A 126 11.82 -3.40 -2.99
N LEU A 127 11.90 -2.10 -3.28
CA LEU A 127 12.14 -1.08 -2.27
C LEU A 127 10.84 -0.70 -1.57
N ASP A 128 10.93 -0.53 -0.25
CA ASP A 128 9.83 -0.05 0.57
C ASP A 128 9.48 1.40 0.24
N CYS A 129 8.18 1.67 0.15
CA CYS A 129 7.56 2.98 0.06
C CYS A 129 6.88 3.25 1.40
N GLU A 130 7.44 4.16 2.20
CA GLU A 130 7.00 4.42 3.59
C GLU A 130 5.51 4.75 3.72
N THR A 131 4.91 5.33 2.67
CA THR A 131 3.48 5.68 2.64
C THR A 131 2.57 4.51 2.27
N ARG A 132 3.11 3.35 1.90
CA ARG A 132 2.39 2.15 1.44
C ARG A 132 2.90 0.88 2.13
N TRP A 133 2.20 0.43 3.16
CA TRP A 133 2.64 -0.68 4.01
C TRP A 133 2.75 -2.00 3.24
N ASN A 134 1.96 -2.17 2.17
CA ASN A 134 2.08 -3.33 1.28
C ASN A 134 3.48 -3.47 0.68
N SER A 135 4.16 -2.36 0.40
CA SER A 135 5.54 -2.39 -0.09
C SER A 135 6.53 -2.74 1.01
N THR A 136 6.26 -2.34 2.26
CA THR A 136 7.01 -2.78 3.44
C THR A 136 6.91 -4.29 3.59
N TRP A 137 5.69 -4.85 3.53
CA TRP A 137 5.47 -6.30 3.60
C TRP A 137 6.20 -7.04 2.46
N ALA A 138 6.14 -6.52 1.23
CA ALA A 138 6.80 -7.12 0.08
C ALA A 138 8.34 -7.12 0.22
N MET A 139 8.93 -6.02 0.67
CA MET A 139 10.36 -5.92 0.98
C MET A 139 10.76 -6.92 2.06
N LEU A 140 10.05 -6.97 3.18
CA LEU A 140 10.37 -7.91 4.27
C LEU A 140 10.24 -9.36 3.83
N ASN A 141 9.20 -9.70 3.06
CA ASN A 141 9.03 -11.05 2.51
C ASN A 141 10.17 -11.42 1.55
N LEU A 142 10.65 -10.48 0.73
CA LEU A 142 11.84 -10.69 -0.10
C LEU A 142 13.11 -10.87 0.73
N VAL A 143 13.31 -10.04 1.75
CA VAL A 143 14.43 -10.12 2.68
C VAL A 143 14.47 -11.48 3.40
N LEU A 144 13.31 -11.99 3.84
CA LEU A 144 13.20 -13.33 4.45
C LEU A 144 13.59 -14.44 3.47
N MET A 145 13.15 -14.37 2.20
CA MET A 145 13.58 -15.31 1.17
C MET A 145 15.09 -15.23 0.90
N LEU A 146 15.67 -14.03 0.99
CA LEU A 146 17.09 -13.78 0.78
C LEU A 146 17.92 -13.88 2.06
N LYS A 147 17.39 -14.39 3.18
CA LYS A 147 18.07 -14.47 4.47
C LYS A 147 19.50 -15.02 4.35
N LYS A 148 19.66 -16.23 3.81
CA LYS A 148 20.97 -16.88 3.70
C LYS A 148 21.94 -16.12 2.78
N PRO A 149 21.56 -15.70 1.56
CA PRO A 149 22.40 -14.84 0.73
C PRO A 149 22.82 -13.53 1.39
N LEU A 150 21.92 -12.86 2.10
CA LEU A 150 22.21 -11.61 2.80
C LEU A 150 23.20 -11.84 3.95
N GLU A 151 22.98 -12.86 4.78
CA GLU A 151 23.91 -13.21 5.86
C GLU A 151 25.31 -13.53 5.34
N GLU A 152 25.41 -14.30 4.26
CA GLU A 152 26.68 -14.63 3.62
C GLU A 152 27.38 -13.38 3.05
N MET A 153 26.64 -12.51 2.37
CA MET A 153 27.17 -11.27 1.83
C MET A 153 27.70 -10.36 2.94
N LEU A 154 26.91 -10.14 4.01
CA LEU A 154 27.31 -9.33 5.15
C LEU A 154 28.51 -9.94 5.90
N HIS A 155 28.59 -11.27 5.98
CA HIS A 155 29.74 -11.97 6.54
C HIS A 155 31.01 -11.70 5.72
N ARG A 156 30.96 -11.83 4.38
CA ARG A 156 32.10 -11.54 3.51
C ARG A 156 32.55 -10.09 3.58
N ILE A 157 31.60 -9.15 3.68
CA ILE A 157 31.90 -7.73 3.89
C ILE A 157 32.66 -7.54 5.21
N ARG A 158 32.16 -8.10 6.31
CA ARG A 158 32.78 -7.97 7.64
C ARG A 158 34.21 -8.52 7.69
N GLU A 159 34.41 -9.73 7.18
CA GLU A 159 35.71 -10.41 7.22
C GLU A 159 36.66 -9.95 6.09
N ARG A 160 36.20 -9.04 5.21
CA ARG A 160 36.94 -8.60 4.01
C ARG A 160 37.38 -9.76 3.11
N HIS A 161 36.57 -10.82 3.07
CA HIS A 161 36.83 -12.02 2.30
C HIS A 161 36.57 -11.78 0.80
N ASP A 162 37.17 -12.58 -0.10
CA ASP A 162 36.92 -12.57 -1.56
C ASP A 162 36.96 -11.18 -2.25
N GLY A 163 37.80 -10.26 -1.78
CA GLY A 163 37.90 -8.92 -2.37
C GLY A 163 36.75 -7.98 -2.00
N PHE A 164 35.98 -8.29 -0.96
CA PHE A 164 34.94 -7.42 -0.39
C PHE A 164 35.53 -6.25 0.42
N THR A 165 36.32 -5.40 -0.23
CA THR A 165 37.06 -4.30 0.41
C THR A 165 36.62 -2.90 -0.04
N LEU A 166 35.91 -2.79 -1.18
CA LEU A 166 35.52 -1.52 -1.80
C LEU A 166 34.00 -1.42 -2.05
N PHE A 167 33.22 -1.89 -1.09
CA PHE A 167 31.77 -1.76 -1.10
C PHE A 167 31.32 -0.47 -0.41
N SER A 168 30.11 -0.03 -0.75
CA SER A 168 29.45 1.12 -0.10
C SER A 168 29.09 0.85 1.36
N ILE A 169 28.98 -0.42 1.75
CA ILE A 169 28.81 -0.89 3.12
C ILE A 169 30.19 -1.30 3.64
N LYS A 170 30.66 -0.65 4.71
CA LYS A 170 31.94 -0.95 5.35
C LYS A 170 31.76 -1.99 6.47
N PRO A 171 32.82 -2.73 6.83
CA PRO A 171 32.78 -3.69 7.95
C PRO A 171 32.34 -3.10 9.29
N SER A 172 32.61 -1.81 9.51
CA SER A 172 32.27 -1.07 10.73
C SER A 172 30.87 -0.47 10.71
N ASP A 173 30.19 -0.47 9.56
CA ASP A 173 28.86 0.13 9.46
C ASP A 173 27.84 -0.74 10.19
N ASP A 174 26.85 -0.11 10.80
CA ASP A 174 25.78 -0.82 11.50
C ASP A 174 25.01 -1.79 10.59
N LEU A 175 24.93 -1.49 9.29
CA LEU A 175 24.36 -2.36 8.24
C LEU A 175 25.13 -3.67 8.03
N ALA A 176 26.41 -3.73 8.39
CA ALA A 176 27.23 -4.92 8.26
C ALA A 176 27.15 -5.84 9.49
N LYS A 177 26.55 -5.37 10.60
CA LYS A 177 26.42 -6.15 11.83
C LYS A 177 25.62 -7.42 11.58
N ARG A 178 25.96 -8.48 12.34
CA ARG A 178 25.21 -9.72 12.30
C ARG A 178 23.79 -9.47 12.79
N ILE A 179 22.82 -9.93 12.00
CA ILE A 179 21.41 -9.89 12.36
C ILE A 179 21.12 -11.09 13.26
N GLU A 180 20.49 -10.83 14.41
CA GLU A 180 20.16 -11.87 15.38
C GLU A 180 19.03 -12.77 14.87
N GLU A 181 19.08 -14.06 15.21
CA GLU A 181 18.01 -15.00 14.86
C GLU A 181 16.65 -14.55 15.40
N VAL A 182 16.61 -13.90 16.56
CA VAL A 182 15.36 -13.36 17.14
C VAL A 182 14.70 -12.35 16.20
N THR A 183 15.50 -11.50 15.54
CA THR A 183 14.98 -10.52 14.57
C THR A 183 14.38 -11.20 13.36
N TRP A 184 15.05 -12.23 12.83
CA TRP A 184 14.54 -13.01 11.70
C TRP A 184 13.21 -13.71 12.02
N HIS A 185 13.11 -14.34 13.18
CA HIS A 185 11.87 -15.00 13.61
C HIS A 185 10.74 -13.99 13.81
N ALA A 186 11.03 -12.88 14.50
CA ALA A 186 10.03 -11.82 14.70
C ALA A 186 9.53 -11.24 13.36
N MET A 187 10.40 -11.09 12.35
CA MET A 187 10.01 -10.66 11.02
C MET A 187 9.13 -11.68 10.30
N GLN A 188 9.44 -12.96 10.42
CA GLN A 188 8.62 -14.04 9.86
C GLN A 188 7.22 -14.02 10.47
N ASP A 189 7.13 -14.02 11.81
CA ASP A 189 5.86 -13.97 12.54
C ASP A 189 5.05 -12.71 12.15
N PHE A 190 5.73 -11.58 11.98
CA PHE A 190 5.12 -10.33 11.58
C PHE A 190 4.57 -10.37 10.15
N CYS A 191 5.34 -10.90 9.20
CA CYS A 191 4.91 -11.09 7.82
C CYS A 191 3.72 -12.05 7.72
N ASP A 192 3.73 -13.14 8.48
CA ASP A 192 2.66 -14.12 8.52
C ASP A 192 1.39 -13.52 9.15
N PHE A 193 1.53 -12.78 10.25
CA PHE A 193 0.43 -12.08 10.90
C PHE A 193 -0.21 -11.03 9.99
N LEU A 194 0.58 -10.25 9.24
CA LEU A 194 0.05 -9.21 8.36
C LEU A 194 -0.42 -9.71 7.00
N LYS A 195 -0.17 -10.96 6.65
CA LYS A 195 -0.54 -11.51 5.34
C LYS A 195 -2.04 -11.30 5.01
N PRO A 196 -3.00 -11.57 5.92
CA PRO A 196 -4.42 -11.31 5.66
C PRO A 196 -4.74 -9.83 5.44
N PHE A 197 -4.09 -8.94 6.18
CA PHE A 197 -4.23 -7.50 6.00
C PHE A 197 -3.76 -7.06 4.62
N LYS A 198 -2.67 -7.66 4.11
CA LYS A 198 -2.03 -7.29 2.84
C LYS A 198 -2.96 -7.68 1.70
N ASP A 199 -3.52 -8.88 1.79
CA ASP A 199 -4.45 -9.39 0.80
C ASP A 199 -5.78 -8.64 0.86
N ALA A 200 -6.28 -8.30 2.04
CA ALA A 200 -7.44 -7.44 2.23
C ALA A 200 -7.22 -6.04 1.64
N THR A 201 -6.07 -5.42 1.90
CA THR A 201 -5.73 -4.09 1.36
C THR A 201 -5.64 -4.13 -0.16
N ALA A 202 -5.03 -5.17 -0.74
CA ALA A 202 -4.94 -5.36 -2.19
C ALA A 202 -6.33 -5.54 -2.82
N LEU A 203 -7.19 -6.37 -2.23
CA LEU A 203 -8.58 -6.57 -2.62
C LEU A 203 -9.37 -5.25 -2.61
N MET A 204 -9.26 -4.50 -1.52
CA MET A 204 -10.00 -3.24 -1.34
C MET A 204 -9.44 -2.06 -2.14
N SER A 205 -8.23 -2.20 -2.72
CA SER A 205 -7.62 -1.18 -3.59
C SER A 205 -7.94 -1.40 -5.07
N ALA A 206 -8.64 -2.48 -5.43
CA ALA A 206 -9.00 -2.77 -6.82
C ALA A 206 -10.03 -1.76 -7.34
N SER A 207 -9.85 -1.35 -8.60
CA SER A 207 -10.74 -0.43 -9.32
C SER A 207 -11.54 -1.09 -10.45
N GLU A 208 -11.22 -2.35 -10.78
CA GLU A 208 -11.82 -3.07 -11.90
C GLU A 208 -13.17 -3.72 -11.58
N TYR A 209 -13.52 -3.83 -10.29
CA TYR A 209 -14.78 -4.42 -9.83
C TYR A 209 -15.32 -3.71 -8.58
N PRO A 210 -16.64 -3.77 -8.32
CA PRO A 210 -17.21 -3.17 -7.12
C PRO A 210 -16.73 -3.86 -5.84
N THR A 211 -16.04 -3.12 -4.97
CA THR A 211 -15.48 -3.64 -3.70
C THR A 211 -16.32 -3.28 -2.47
N LEU A 212 -17.28 -2.37 -2.57
CA LEU A 212 -18.07 -1.87 -1.42
C LEU A 212 -18.81 -3.00 -0.68
N GLY A 213 -19.38 -3.96 -1.39
CA GLY A 213 -20.05 -5.12 -0.80
C GLY A 213 -19.13 -6.03 0.01
N MET A 214 -17.82 -5.95 -0.19
CA MET A 214 -16.80 -6.75 0.50
C MET A 214 -16.32 -6.12 1.81
N VAL A 215 -16.67 -4.86 2.09
CA VAL A 215 -16.21 -4.14 3.29
C VAL A 215 -16.54 -4.89 4.58
N ILE A 216 -17.79 -5.30 4.76
CA ILE A 216 -18.25 -5.99 5.98
C ILE A 216 -17.58 -7.37 6.11
N PRO A 217 -17.60 -8.25 5.09
CA PRO A 217 -16.89 -9.53 5.14
C PRO A 217 -15.40 -9.40 5.45
N VAL A 218 -14.70 -8.49 4.76
CA VAL A 218 -13.25 -8.28 4.94
C VAL A 218 -12.95 -7.83 6.37
N MET A 219 -13.70 -6.85 6.88
CA MET A 219 -13.53 -6.39 8.26
C MET A 219 -13.78 -7.50 9.28
N HIS A 220 -14.82 -8.33 9.07
CA HIS A 220 -15.11 -9.45 9.95
C HIS A 220 -13.97 -10.47 10.00
N ILE A 221 -13.44 -10.85 8.83
CA ILE A 221 -12.30 -11.79 8.72
C ILE A 221 -11.07 -11.23 9.42
N LEU A 222 -10.74 -9.95 9.20
CA LEU A 222 -9.58 -9.32 9.83
C LEU A 222 -9.72 -9.24 11.35
N LEU A 223 -10.91 -8.92 11.87
CA LEU A 223 -11.14 -8.88 13.31
C LEU A 223 -11.03 -10.26 13.96
N GLN A 224 -11.51 -11.31 13.29
CA GLN A 224 -11.33 -12.69 13.74
C GLN A 224 -9.87 -13.13 13.74
N HIS A 225 -9.04 -12.59 12.84
CA HIS A 225 -7.62 -12.91 12.79
C HIS A 225 -6.79 -12.27 13.91
N ILE A 226 -7.26 -11.16 14.48
CA ILE A 226 -6.58 -10.47 15.59
C ILE A 226 -6.87 -11.14 16.95
N HIS A 227 -8.01 -11.83 17.07
CA HIS A 227 -8.52 -12.43 18.31
C HIS A 227 -8.23 -13.93 18.41
#